data_AF-A0A351TBQ0-F1
#
_entry.id   AF-A0A351TBQ0-F1
#
_cell.length_a   1.000
_cell.length_b   1.000
_cell.length_c   1.000
_cell.angle_alpha   90.00
_cell.angle_beta   90.00
_cell.angle_gamma   90.00
#
_symmetry.space_group_name_H-M   'P 1'
#
loop_
_entity.id
_entity.type
_entity.pdbx_description
1 polymer ?
#
loop_
_entity_poly.entity_id
_entity_poly.type
_entity_poly.pdbx_seq_one_letter_code
_entity_poly.pdbx_strand_id
1 'polypeptide(L)' 'MEQLYSYLSSSEFKSKIENIIDAFKSMKEDLDSEKRSMARIWGKREKELERIINNTSFLYGDMQGIM' A
#
# COMPACT_ATOMS: atom_id res chain seq x y z
N MET A 1 -14.91 -30.58 28.50
CA MET A 1 -13.53 -30.06 28.59
C MET A 1 -12.54 -30.93 27.84
N GLU A 2 -12.60 -32.26 28.01
CA GLU A 2 -11.68 -33.20 27.35
C GLU A 2 -11.71 -33.15 25.81
N GLN A 3 -12.90 -33.02 25.20
CA GLN A 3 -13.04 -32.90 23.74
C GLN A 3 -12.44 -31.62 23.17
N LEU A 4 -12.59 -30.48 23.87
CA LEU A 4 -11.98 -29.21 23.45
C LEU A 4 -10.45 -29.31 23.55
N TYR A 5 -9.94 -29.88 24.64
CA TYR A 5 -8.50 -30.06 24.82
C TYR A 5 -7.89 -31.00 23.77
N SER A 6 -8.58 -32.10 23.45
CA SER A 6 -8.20 -33.02 22.38
C SER A 6 -8.20 -32.33 21.01
N TYR A 7 -9.18 -31.45 20.75
CA TYR A 7 -9.25 -30.71 19.50
C TYR A 7 -8.12 -29.69 19.37
N LEU A 8 -7.88 -28.89 20.42
CA LEU A 8 -6.79 -27.91 20.43
C LEU A 8 -5.40 -28.55 20.33
N SER A 9 -5.26 -29.78 20.81
CA SER A 9 -4.03 -30.57 20.71
C SER A 9 -3.92 -31.38 19.42
N SER A 10 -4.94 -31.33 18.56
CA SER A 10 -4.97 -32.11 17.32
C SER A 10 -4.05 -31.51 16.25
N SER A 11 -3.52 -32.38 15.39
CA SER A 11 -2.79 -31.97 14.18
C SER A 11 -3.64 -31.15 13.22
N GLU A 12 -4.95 -31.41 13.18
CA GLU A 12 -5.91 -30.68 12.34
C GLU A 12 -6.02 -29.20 12.78
N PHE A 13 -6.15 -28.95 14.10
CA PHE A 13 -6.19 -27.60 14.63
C PHE A 13 -4.88 -26.85 14.33
N LYS A 14 -3.74 -27.50 14.54
CA LYS A 14 -2.43 -26.94 14.21
C LYS A 14 -2.32 -26.55 12.73
N SER A 15 -2.71 -27.45 11.82
CA SER A 15 -2.68 -27.18 10.38
C SER A 15 -3.59 -26.03 9.98
N LYS A 16 -4.79 -25.93 10.59
CA LYS A 16 -5.70 -24.79 10.38
C LYS A 16 -5.06 -23.47 10.80
N ILE A 17 -4.39 -23.43 11.95
CA ILE A 17 -3.69 -22.24 12.43
C ILE A 17 -2.50 -21.88 11.53
N GLU A 18 -1.71 -22.87 11.10
CA GLU A 18 -0.59 -22.65 10.18
C GLU A 18 -1.06 -22.05 8.85
N ASN A 19 -2.14 -22.57 8.25
CA ASN A 19 -2.73 -22.01 7.04
C ASN A 19 -3.18 -20.56 7.22
N ILE A 20 -3.77 -20.24 8.39
CA ILE A 20 -4.18 -18.87 8.72
C ILE A 20 -2.95 -17.96 8.82
N ILE A 21 -1.90 -18.40 9.52
CA ILE A 21 -0.65 -17.65 9.68
C ILE A 21 -0.02 -17.37 8.32
N ASP A 22 0.03 -18.36 7.43
CA ASP A 22 0.64 -18.21 6.12
C ASP A 22 -0.18 -17.27 5.22
N ALA A 23 -1.51 -17.34 5.27
CA ALA A 23 -2.38 -16.38 4.59
C ALA A 23 -2.14 -14.94 5.11
N PHE A 24 -1.99 -14.76 6.43
CA PHE A 24 -1.68 -13.45 7.02
C PHE A 24 -0.31 -12.92 6.58
N LYS A 25 0.72 -13.77 6.55
CA LYS A 25 2.06 -13.37 6.09
C LYS A 25 2.03 -12.92 4.63
N SER A 26 1.41 -13.73 3.77
CA SER A 26 1.26 -13.42 2.34
C SER A 26 0.55 -12.07 2.14
N MET A 27 -0.61 -11.87 2.77
CA MET A 27 -1.36 -10.62 2.65
C MET A 27 -0.58 -9.41 3.20
N LYS A 28 0.24 -9.61 4.23
CA LYS A 28 1.10 -8.56 4.78
C LYS A 28 2.23 -8.18 3.82
N GLU A 29 2.85 -9.16 3.17
CA GLU A 29 3.90 -8.93 2.17
C GLU A 29 3.36 -8.19 0.94
N ASP A 30 2.19 -8.60 0.44
CA ASP A 30 1.49 -7.95 -0.66
C ASP A 30 1.18 -6.48 -0.31
N LEU A 31 0.58 -6.23 0.85
CA LEU A 31 0.26 -4.88 1.31
C LEU A 31 1.50 -3.99 1.42
N ASP A 32 2.62 -4.52 1.90
CA ASP A 32 3.86 -3.73 2.01
C ASP A 32 4.48 -3.47 0.63
N SER A 33 4.31 -4.39 -0.33
CA SER A 33 4.69 -4.19 -1.73
C SER A 33 3.86 -3.10 -2.41
N GLU A 34 2.55 -3.12 -2.21
CA GLU A 34 1.62 -2.10 -2.69
C GLU A 34 1.98 -0.72 -2.13
N LYS A 35 2.23 -0.62 -0.83
CA LYS A 35 2.64 0.64 -0.17
C LYS A 35 3.91 1.22 -0.79
N ARG A 36 4.94 0.40 -1.01
CA ARG A 36 6.20 0.87 -1.64
C ARG A 36 5.96 1.34 -3.07
N SER A 37 5.16 0.61 -3.83
CA SER A 37 4.82 0.96 -5.21
C SER A 37 4.03 2.27 -5.26
N MET A 38 3.05 2.44 -4.37
CA MET A 38 2.21 3.62 -4.31
C MET A 38 2.99 4.86 -3.87
N ALA A 39 3.91 4.74 -2.91
CA ALA A 39 4.78 5.84 -2.51
C ALA A 39 5.59 6.40 -3.69
N ARG A 40 6.11 5.52 -4.57
CA ARG A 40 6.81 5.94 -5.80
C ARG A 40 5.87 6.61 -6.79
N ILE A 41 4.66 6.08 -6.97
CA ILE A 41 3.66 6.62 -7.90
C ILE A 41 3.22 8.02 -7.45
N TRP A 42 2.90 8.19 -6.17
CA TRP A 42 2.53 9.48 -5.60
C TRP A 42 3.65 10.50 -5.73
N GLY A 43 4.88 10.15 -5.31
CA GLY A 43 6.01 11.08 -5.43
C GLY A 43 6.31 11.51 -6.87
N LYS A 44 6.07 10.65 -7.87
CA LYS A 44 6.15 11.04 -9.29
C LYS A 44 5.05 12.04 -9.66
N ARG A 45 3.80 11.74 -9.31
CA ARG A 45 2.64 12.58 -9.63
C ARG A 45 2.71 13.95 -8.97
N GLU A 46 3.15 14.01 -7.71
CA GLU A 46 3.35 15.27 -6.99
C GLU A 46 4.37 16.18 -7.71
N LYS A 47 5.51 15.63 -8.13
CA LYS A 47 6.51 16.38 -8.90
C LYS A 47 5.97 16.87 -10.25
N GLU A 48 5.19 16.03 -10.94
CA GLU A 48 4.57 16.42 -12.20
C GLU A 48 3.54 17.54 -12.01
N LEU A 49 2.73 17.47 -10.95
CA LEU A 49 1.77 18.51 -10.58
C LEU A 49 2.47 19.83 -10.24
N GLU A 50 3.51 19.79 -9.42
CA GLU A 50 4.29 20.98 -9.07
C GLU A 50 4.87 21.65 -10.32
N ARG A 51 5.44 20.87 -11.23
CA ARG A 51 5.95 21.38 -12.51
C ARG A 51 4.85 22.07 -13.32
N ILE A 52 3.67 21.46 -13.43
CA ILE A 52 2.55 22.02 -14.19
C ILE A 52 2.08 23.33 -13.55
N ILE A 53 1.91 23.36 -12.22
CA ILE A 53 1.50 24.56 -11.48
C ILE A 53 2.49 25.71 -11.75
N ASN A 54 3.79 25.45 -11.59
CA ASN A 54 4.83 26.45 -11.84
C ASN A 54 4.79 26.97 -13.27
N ASN A 55 4.68 26.08 -14.26
CA ASN A 55 4.57 26.47 -15.67
C ASN A 55 3.33 27.32 -15.94
N THR A 56 2.19 26.99 -15.33
CA THR A 56 0.97 27.79 -15.47
C THR A 56 1.12 29.16 -14.81
N SER A 57 1.81 29.26 -13.67
CA SER A 57 2.12 30.54 -13.03
C SER A 57 3.05 31.40 -13.89
N PHE A 58 4.09 30.81 -14.49
CA PHE A 58 4.97 31.53 -15.42
C PHE A 58 4.21 32.03 -16.64
N LEU A 59 3.38 31.19 -17.26
CA LEU A 59 2.52 31.59 -18.37
C LEU A 59 1.63 32.78 -18.01
N TYR A 60 1.08 32.79 -16.80
CA TYR A 60 0.25 33.90 -16.33
C TYR A 60 1.06 35.19 -16.18
N GLY A 61 2.28 35.11 -15.66
CA GLY A 61 3.20 36.25 -15.60
C GLY A 61 3.62 36.77 -16.97
N ASP A 62 3.95 35.88 -17.91
CA ASP A 62 4.30 36.23 -19.28
C ASP A 62 3.14 36.96 -19.97
N MET A 63 1.90 36.49 -19.80
CA MET A 63 0.71 37.16 -20.34
C MET A 63 0.50 38.56 -19.75
N GLN A 64 0.74 38.75 -18.45
CA GLN A 64 0.67 40.06 -17.81
C GLN A 64 1.76 41.02 -18.29
N GLY A 65 2.94 40.51 -18.67
CA GLY A 65 4.02 41.35 -19.20
C GLY A 65 3.81 41.80 -20.65
N ILE A 66 2.96 41.08 -21.41
CA ILE A 66 2.63 41.40 -22.81
C ILE A 66 1.42 42.35 -22.91
N MET A 67 0.48 42.29 -21.96
CA MET A 67 -0.68 43.19 -21.88
C MET A 67 -0.32 44.53 -21.24
#